data_AF-A0A7S0FL50-F1
#
_entry.id   AF-A0A7S0FL50-F1
#
_cell.length_a   1.000
_cell.length_b   1.000
_cell.length_c   1.000
_cell.angle_alpha   90.00
_cell.angle_beta   90.00
_cell.angle_gamma   90.00
#
_symmetry.space_group_name_H-M   'P 1'
#
loop_
_entity.id
_entity.type
_entity.pdbx_description
1 polymer ?
#
loop_
_entity_poly.entity_id
_entity_poly.type
_entity_poly.pdbx_seq_one_letter_code
_entity_poly.pdbx_strand_id
1 'polypeptide(L)'
;QWREIHGVHLLRPLLHRRKDDFRALLAAFPAPYLRDSTPDWSVRGATRAVLDGLGRERRERIIAWLSEYGRLSAEIGAELDNAMAVWVAAHVRNVQLPKAAAGLALDLDALFGLHVGGRLAEVAAVVGAIRDAWNPAVAGSQPSAAAEIPDAVPDPQWRLFERGFFEAAGGLLARRPGHYHTSQKLSVNTRAVRHLYENMQECSKPHFSGGLTQELGYVHVAGPPRRVLVLYDASAFPQASFKDMRNAIVAAAQRALPRLGG
;
A
#
# COMPACT_ATOMS: atom_id res chain seq x y z
N GLN A 1 -7.06 -1.30 -25.19
CA GLN A 1 -7.61 -2.35 -24.32
C GLN A 1 -8.74 -1.76 -23.50
N TRP A 2 -9.87 -2.46 -23.41
CA TRP A 2 -10.96 -2.11 -22.49
C TRP A 2 -10.50 -2.31 -21.04
N ARG A 3 -10.89 -1.41 -20.14
CA ARG A 3 -10.68 -1.54 -18.68
C ARG A 3 -11.97 -1.21 -17.97
N GLU A 4 -12.33 -1.99 -16.96
CA GLU A 4 -13.45 -1.66 -16.08
C GLU A 4 -12.95 -0.84 -14.89
N ILE A 5 -13.56 0.32 -14.65
CA ILE A 5 -13.23 1.21 -13.53
C ILE A 5 -14.54 1.58 -12.85
N HIS A 6 -14.73 1.15 -11.60
CA HIS A 6 -15.96 1.37 -10.82
C HIS A 6 -17.24 0.94 -11.55
N GLY A 7 -17.22 -0.22 -12.22
CA GLY A 7 -18.37 -0.74 -12.98
C GLY A 7 -18.54 -0.12 -14.38
N VAL A 8 -17.62 0.75 -14.81
CA VAL A 8 -17.68 1.41 -16.12
C VAL A 8 -16.60 0.86 -17.04
N HIS A 9 -16.99 0.33 -18.20
CA HIS A 9 -16.05 -0.07 -19.25
C HIS A 9 -15.52 1.16 -20.00
N LEU A 10 -14.22 1.38 -19.88
CA LEU A 10 -13.50 2.49 -20.48
C LEU A 10 -12.53 1.98 -21.56
N LEU A 11 -12.60 2.56 -22.76
CA LEU A 11 -11.59 2.38 -23.80
C LEU A 11 -10.77 3.67 -23.96
N ARG A 12 -9.44 3.54 -23.97
CA ARG A 12 -8.50 4.65 -24.25
C ARG A 12 -7.73 4.36 -25.55
N PRO A 13 -8.34 4.56 -26.73
CA PRO A 13 -7.74 4.15 -28.01
C PRO A 13 -6.51 4.98 -28.38
N LEU A 14 -6.35 6.15 -27.76
CA LEU A 14 -5.29 7.11 -28.06
C LEU A 14 -4.17 7.11 -27.01
N LEU A 15 -4.18 6.17 -26.06
CA LEU A 15 -3.25 6.16 -24.92
C LEU A 15 -1.77 6.09 -25.34
N HIS A 16 -1.50 5.43 -26.47
CA HIS A 16 -0.15 5.21 -27.01
C HIS A 16 0.29 6.30 -28.00
N ARG A 17 -0.57 7.27 -28.31
CA ARG A 17 -0.27 8.37 -29.23
C ARG A 17 0.19 9.61 -28.47
N ARG A 18 1.12 10.35 -29.05
CA ARG A 18 1.61 11.62 -28.47
C ARG A 18 0.74 12.77 -28.93
N LYS A 19 0.70 13.84 -28.12
CA LYS A 19 0.00 15.09 -28.48
C LYS A 19 0.50 15.67 -29.81
N ASP A 20 1.79 15.51 -30.10
CA ASP A 20 2.38 15.99 -31.34
C ASP A 20 1.89 15.20 -32.57
N ASP A 21 1.60 13.90 -32.44
CA ASP A 21 0.95 13.11 -33.50
C ASP A 21 -0.42 13.71 -33.86
N PHE A 22 -1.19 14.16 -32.86
CA PHE A 22 -2.48 14.82 -33.09
C PHE A 22 -2.31 16.19 -33.72
N ARG A 23 -1.29 16.96 -33.34
CA ARG A 23 -1.00 18.25 -33.98
C ARG A 23 -0.65 18.07 -35.44
N ALA A 24 0.17 17.08 -35.78
CA ALA A 24 0.50 16.74 -37.16
C ALA A 24 -0.74 16.30 -37.94
N LEU A 25 -1.62 15.50 -37.33
CA LEU A 25 -2.88 15.10 -37.94
C LEU A 25 -3.81 16.31 -38.19
N LEU A 26 -3.94 17.22 -37.23
CA LEU A 26 -4.76 18.44 -37.36
C LEU A 26 -4.21 19.41 -38.40
N ALA A 27 -2.89 19.43 -38.62
CA ALA A 27 -2.27 20.18 -39.71
C ALA A 27 -2.61 19.57 -41.08
N ALA A 28 -2.66 18.25 -41.18
CA ALA A 28 -3.04 17.54 -42.41
C ALA A 28 -4.56 17.57 -42.67
N PHE A 29 -5.37 17.59 -41.61
CA PHE A 29 -6.83 17.63 -41.66
C PHE A 29 -7.33 18.76 -40.77
N PRO A 30 -7.47 19.99 -41.31
CA PRO A 30 -7.87 21.15 -40.53
C PRO A 30 -9.31 20.98 -40.02
N ALA A 31 -9.44 20.47 -38.81
CA ALA A 31 -10.71 20.38 -38.09
C ALA A 31 -10.75 21.47 -37.02
N PRO A 32 -11.89 22.18 -36.82
CA PRO A 32 -12.05 23.09 -35.69
C PRO A 32 -11.89 22.33 -34.37
N TYR A 33 -11.07 22.85 -33.45
CA TYR A 33 -10.92 22.31 -32.10
C TYR A 33 -10.82 23.43 -31.06
N LEU A 34 -11.25 23.12 -29.85
CA LEU A 34 -11.14 24.04 -28.72
C LEU A 34 -9.76 23.90 -28.06
N ARG A 35 -9.20 25.03 -27.64
CA ARG A 35 -7.96 25.05 -26.85
C ARG A 35 -8.22 24.34 -25.52
N ASP A 36 -7.30 23.45 -25.13
CA ASP A 36 -7.30 22.81 -23.82
C ASP A 36 -7.28 23.90 -22.73
N SER A 37 -8.33 23.93 -21.89
CA SER A 37 -8.53 24.90 -20.82
C SER A 37 -7.83 24.51 -19.52
N THR A 38 -6.99 23.46 -19.52
CA THR A 38 -6.24 23.04 -18.32
C THR A 38 -5.47 24.24 -17.77
N PRO A 39 -5.80 24.74 -16.57
CA PRO A 39 -5.16 25.93 -16.02
C PRO A 39 -3.74 25.64 -15.57
N ASP A 40 -2.83 26.61 -15.72
CA ASP A 40 -1.42 26.47 -15.36
C ASP A 40 -1.21 26.28 -13.85
N TRP A 41 -2.09 26.85 -13.02
CA TRP A 41 -2.07 26.69 -11.57
C TRP A 41 -2.51 25.29 -11.10
N SER A 42 -3.11 24.47 -11.98
CA SER A 42 -3.49 23.11 -11.63
C SER A 42 -2.25 22.21 -11.57
N VAL A 43 -2.26 21.18 -10.71
CA VAL A 43 -1.18 20.17 -10.66
C VAL A 43 -0.86 19.62 -12.06
N ARG A 44 -1.90 19.37 -12.87
CA ARG A 44 -1.76 18.90 -14.25
C ARG A 44 -1.11 19.93 -15.16
N GLY A 45 -1.51 21.20 -15.07
CA GLY A 45 -0.94 22.31 -15.82
C GLY A 45 0.53 22.53 -15.47
N ALA A 46 0.85 22.62 -14.19
CA ALA A 46 2.21 22.74 -13.69
C ALA A 46 3.10 21.57 -14.11
N THR A 47 2.62 20.33 -13.98
CA THR A 47 3.35 19.13 -14.45
C THR A 47 3.69 19.22 -15.93
N ARG A 48 2.73 19.70 -16.75
CA ARG A 48 2.94 19.89 -18.18
C ARG A 48 3.96 20.99 -18.46
N ALA A 49 3.88 22.13 -17.76
CA ALA A 49 4.82 23.24 -17.90
C ALA A 49 6.25 22.79 -17.58
N VAL A 50 6.46 22.00 -16.52
CA VAL A 50 7.75 21.40 -16.20
C VAL A 50 8.24 20.52 -17.35
N LEU A 51 7.40 19.61 -17.86
CA LEU A 51 7.76 18.72 -18.96
C LEU A 51 8.05 19.46 -20.27
N ASP A 52 7.32 20.54 -20.56
CA ASP A 52 7.50 21.37 -21.75
C ASP A 52 8.78 22.23 -21.65
N GLY A 53 9.19 22.59 -20.44
CA GLY A 53 10.47 23.27 -20.16
C GLY A 53 11.69 22.36 -20.25
N LEU A 54 11.51 21.03 -20.29
CA LEU A 54 12.60 20.09 -20.50
C LEU A 54 13.01 20.04 -21.98
N GLY A 55 14.32 20.01 -22.21
CA GLY A 55 14.86 19.64 -23.53
C GLY A 55 14.33 18.27 -23.99
N ARG A 56 14.12 18.12 -25.30
CA ARG A 56 13.49 16.93 -25.91
C ARG A 56 14.06 15.61 -25.40
N GLU A 57 15.38 15.50 -25.35
CA GLU A 57 16.07 14.27 -24.92
C GLU A 57 15.78 13.91 -23.45
N ARG A 58 15.83 14.88 -22.53
CA ARG A 58 15.52 14.66 -21.11
C ARG A 58 14.05 14.31 -20.91
N ARG A 59 13.15 14.97 -21.66
CA ARG A 59 11.72 14.66 -21.68
C ARG A 59 11.45 13.24 -22.14
N GLU A 60 12.07 12.81 -23.24
CA GLU A 60 11.95 11.45 -23.78
C GLU A 60 12.48 10.40 -22.80
N ARG A 61 13.60 10.67 -22.11
CA ARG A 61 14.12 9.81 -21.04
C ARG A 61 13.16 9.66 -19.86
N ILE A 62 12.63 10.76 -19.32
CA ILE A 62 11.65 10.70 -18.22
C ILE A 62 10.42 9.90 -18.64
N ILE A 63 9.92 10.11 -19.86
CA ILE A 63 8.78 9.36 -20.39
C ILE A 63 9.08 7.86 -20.49
N ALA A 64 10.29 7.48 -20.92
CA ALA A 64 10.71 6.09 -20.98
C ALA A 64 10.75 5.47 -19.58
N TRP A 65 11.34 6.16 -18.60
CA TRP A 65 11.36 5.70 -17.20
C TRP A 65 9.96 5.60 -16.58
N LEU A 66 9.06 6.56 -16.85
CA LEU A 66 7.67 6.49 -16.39
C LEU A 66 6.93 5.28 -16.99
N SER A 67 7.23 4.95 -18.26
CA SER A 67 6.65 3.77 -18.92
C SER A 67 7.18 2.49 -18.29
N GLU A 68 8.49 2.44 -18.02
CA GLU A 68 9.13 1.29 -17.36
C GLU A 68 8.64 1.12 -15.92
N TYR A 69 8.55 2.21 -15.16
CA TYR A 69 7.93 2.21 -13.83
C TYR A 69 6.50 1.65 -13.88
N GLY A 70 5.69 2.08 -14.85
CA GLY A 70 4.32 1.59 -15.03
C GLY A 70 4.26 0.09 -15.31
N ARG A 71 5.21 -0.44 -16.08
CA ARG A 71 5.35 -1.87 -16.38
C ARG A 71 5.78 -2.67 -15.16
N LEU A 72 6.90 -2.28 -14.54
CA LEU A 72 7.48 -2.96 -13.36
C LEU A 72 6.53 -2.93 -12.16
N SER A 73 5.90 -1.79 -11.88
CA SER A 73 4.96 -1.68 -10.76
C SER A 73 3.73 -2.58 -10.93
N ALA A 74 3.25 -2.78 -12.16
CA ALA A 74 2.16 -3.71 -12.44
C ALA A 74 2.59 -5.17 -12.25
N GLU A 75 3.77 -5.55 -12.78
CA GLU A 75 4.35 -6.88 -12.65
C GLU A 75 4.60 -7.25 -11.18
N ILE A 76 5.34 -6.39 -10.47
CA ILE A 76 5.70 -6.59 -9.07
C ILE A 76 4.47 -6.46 -8.16
N GLY A 77 3.51 -5.60 -8.51
CA GLY A 77 2.23 -5.51 -7.82
C GLY A 77 1.48 -6.84 -7.82
N ALA A 78 1.40 -7.51 -8.98
CA ALA A 78 0.77 -8.80 -9.14
C ALA A 78 1.53 -9.93 -8.42
N GLU A 79 2.86 -9.94 -8.48
CA GLU A 79 3.70 -10.87 -7.71
C GLU A 79 3.46 -10.71 -6.21
N LEU A 80 3.42 -9.48 -5.73
CA LEU A 80 3.19 -9.18 -4.33
C LEU A 80 1.77 -9.58 -3.92
N ASP A 81 0.75 -9.38 -4.76
CA ASP A 81 -0.62 -9.82 -4.47
C ASP A 81 -0.70 -11.34 -4.34
N ASN A 82 -0.07 -12.07 -5.27
CA ASN A 82 -0.01 -13.52 -5.21
C ASN A 82 0.74 -14.01 -3.96
N ALA A 83 1.89 -13.39 -3.64
CA ALA A 83 2.66 -13.72 -2.45
C ALA A 83 1.88 -13.45 -1.15
N MET A 84 1.12 -12.34 -1.08
CA MET A 84 0.24 -12.04 0.05
C MET A 84 -0.86 -13.08 0.20
N ALA A 85 -1.53 -13.46 -0.89
CA ALA A 85 -2.60 -14.46 -0.86
C ALA A 85 -2.08 -15.83 -0.37
N VAL A 86 -0.93 -16.28 -0.88
CA VAL A 86 -0.27 -17.52 -0.44
C VAL A 86 0.12 -17.42 1.04
N TRP A 87 0.70 -16.29 1.46
CA TRP A 87 1.06 -16.08 2.85
C TRP A 87 -0.17 -16.10 3.77
N VAL A 88 -1.26 -15.41 3.41
CA VAL A 88 -2.50 -15.44 4.22
C VAL A 88 -3.02 -16.86 4.38
N ALA A 89 -3.11 -17.63 3.30
CA ALA A 89 -3.59 -19.01 3.36
C ALA A 89 -2.67 -19.91 4.23
N ALA A 90 -1.36 -19.74 4.13
CA ALA A 90 -0.39 -20.62 4.78
C ALA A 90 -0.01 -20.19 6.21
N HIS A 91 -0.09 -18.90 6.54
CA HIS A 91 0.56 -18.31 7.72
C HIS A 91 -0.34 -17.41 8.58
N VAL A 92 -1.59 -17.19 8.15
CA VAL A 92 -2.63 -16.59 9.00
C VAL A 92 -3.52 -17.70 9.56
N ARG A 93 -3.77 -17.64 10.86
CA ARG A 93 -4.55 -18.65 11.58
C ARG A 93 -5.63 -17.99 12.42
N ASN A 94 -6.84 -18.55 12.36
CA ASN A 94 -7.87 -18.24 13.33
C ASN A 94 -7.43 -18.76 14.70
N VAL A 95 -7.56 -17.92 15.73
CA VAL A 95 -7.25 -18.28 17.11
C VAL A 95 -8.47 -18.07 17.98
N GLN A 96 -8.78 -19.10 18.77
CA GLN A 96 -9.78 -19.00 19.82
C GLN A 96 -9.16 -18.24 20.99
N LEU A 97 -9.69 -17.05 21.26
CA LEU A 97 -9.26 -16.24 22.39
C LEU A 97 -10.19 -16.47 23.59
N PRO A 98 -9.79 -16.05 24.81
CA PRO A 98 -10.66 -16.12 25.99
C PRO A 98 -12.03 -15.50 25.73
N LYS A 99 -13.04 -16.00 26.47
CA LYS A 99 -14.46 -15.59 26.35
C LYS A 99 -15.07 -15.87 24.97
N ALA A 100 -14.49 -16.78 24.18
CA ALA A 100 -14.92 -17.09 22.82
C ALA A 100 -14.77 -15.93 21.82
N ALA A 101 -13.84 -15.00 22.10
CA ALA A 101 -13.44 -14.02 21.09
C ALA A 101 -12.70 -14.71 19.93
N ALA A 102 -12.99 -14.26 18.71
CA ALA A 102 -12.23 -14.64 17.53
C ALA A 102 -11.04 -13.70 17.36
N GLY A 103 -9.89 -14.28 17.01
CA GLY A 103 -8.72 -13.52 16.60
C GLY A 103 -8.03 -14.14 15.41
N LEU A 104 -7.11 -13.39 14.83
CA LEU A 104 -6.22 -13.81 13.76
C LEU A 104 -4.78 -13.72 14.26
N ALA A 105 -4.04 -14.82 14.22
CA ALA A 105 -2.60 -14.83 14.44
C ALA A 105 -1.89 -14.77 13.09
N LEU A 106 -1.05 -13.75 12.91
CA LEU A 106 -0.25 -13.48 11.72
C LEU A 106 1.21 -13.82 12.03
N ASP A 107 1.80 -14.75 11.28
CA ASP A 107 3.23 -15.07 11.34
C ASP A 107 4.04 -14.00 10.58
N LEU A 108 4.68 -13.09 11.34
CA LEU A 108 5.40 -11.95 10.79
C LEU A 108 6.76 -12.34 10.23
N ASP A 109 7.39 -13.38 10.76
CA ASP A 109 8.67 -13.85 10.22
C ASP A 109 8.48 -14.43 8.83
N ALA A 110 7.39 -15.18 8.62
CA ALA A 110 7.03 -15.64 7.28
C ALA A 110 6.70 -14.46 6.34
N LEU A 111 6.02 -13.41 6.83
CA LEU A 111 5.68 -12.22 6.04
C LEU A 111 6.94 -11.47 5.59
N PHE A 112 7.86 -11.21 6.52
CA PHE A 112 9.11 -10.50 6.23
C PHE A 112 10.14 -11.36 5.48
N GLY A 113 9.97 -12.68 5.47
CA GLY A 113 10.78 -13.63 4.71
C GLY A 113 10.39 -13.74 3.23
N LEU A 114 9.34 -13.05 2.76
CA LEU A 114 8.91 -13.12 1.37
C LEU A 114 9.97 -12.54 0.41
N HIS A 115 10.31 -13.31 -0.62
CA HIS A 115 11.35 -12.96 -1.61
C HIS A 115 11.03 -11.75 -2.51
N VAL A 116 9.86 -11.13 -2.35
CA VAL A 116 9.44 -9.94 -3.13
C VAL A 116 10.20 -8.68 -2.71
N GLY A 117 10.87 -8.68 -1.55
CA GLY A 117 11.67 -7.54 -1.08
C GLY A 117 12.76 -7.08 -2.07
N GLY A 118 13.42 -8.01 -2.75
CA GLY A 118 14.43 -7.69 -3.77
C GLY A 118 13.84 -7.01 -5.01
N ARG A 119 12.62 -7.40 -5.40
CA ARG A 119 11.91 -6.84 -6.56
C ARG A 119 11.49 -5.39 -6.31
N LEU A 120 11.12 -5.05 -5.07
CA LEU A 120 10.77 -3.68 -4.69
C LEU A 120 11.94 -2.69 -4.89
N ALA A 121 13.19 -3.17 -4.78
CA ALA A 121 14.36 -2.35 -5.05
C ALA A 121 14.49 -1.96 -6.54
N GLU A 122 14.01 -2.80 -7.47
CA GLU A 122 14.00 -2.48 -8.91
C GLU A 122 13.09 -1.27 -9.20
N VAL A 123 11.90 -1.24 -8.58
CA VAL A 123 10.98 -0.10 -8.68
C VAL A 123 11.61 1.15 -8.07
N ALA A 124 12.24 1.01 -6.90
CA ALA A 124 12.92 2.11 -6.22
C ALA A 124 14.03 2.74 -7.07
N ALA A 125 14.81 1.92 -7.79
CA ALA A 125 15.86 2.41 -8.68
C ALA A 125 15.28 3.27 -9.82
N VAL A 126 14.18 2.83 -10.45
CA VAL A 126 13.51 3.62 -11.51
C VAL A 126 12.92 4.91 -10.95
N VAL A 127 12.31 4.87 -9.77
CA VAL A 127 11.81 6.08 -9.08
C VAL A 127 12.95 7.06 -8.79
N GLY A 128 14.12 6.57 -8.35
CA GLY A 128 15.32 7.37 -8.15
C GLY A 128 15.76 8.08 -9.43
N ALA A 129 15.85 7.35 -10.55
CA ALA A 129 16.21 7.94 -11.84
C ALA A 129 15.19 9.02 -12.30
N ILE A 130 13.89 8.77 -12.10
CA ILE A 130 12.84 9.76 -12.40
C ILE A 130 13.03 11.00 -11.51
N ARG A 131 13.20 10.82 -10.20
CA ARG A 131 13.39 11.89 -9.22
C ARG A 131 14.58 12.78 -9.58
N ASP A 132 15.74 12.18 -9.85
CA ASP A 132 16.98 12.90 -10.13
C ASP A 132 16.85 13.74 -11.41
N ALA A 133 16.01 13.31 -12.36
CA ALA A 133 15.68 14.07 -13.55
C ALA A 133 14.50 15.04 -13.39
N TRP A 134 13.57 14.78 -12.47
CA TRP A 134 12.34 15.57 -12.27
C TRP A 134 12.54 16.73 -11.31
N ASN A 135 13.06 16.47 -10.11
CA ASN A 135 13.14 17.45 -9.03
C ASN A 135 13.92 18.72 -9.43
N PRO A 136 15.08 18.64 -10.14
CA PRO A 136 15.76 19.86 -10.58
C PRO A 136 14.94 20.71 -11.56
N ALA A 137 14.06 20.08 -12.34
CA ALA A 137 13.20 20.79 -13.29
C ALA A 137 12.03 21.48 -12.57
N VAL A 138 11.49 20.86 -11.52
CA VAL A 138 10.48 21.49 -10.65
C VAL A 138 11.06 22.68 -9.90
N ALA A 139 12.25 22.53 -9.29
CA ALA A 139 12.91 23.60 -8.55
C ALA A 139 13.21 24.84 -9.41
N GLY A 140 13.50 24.64 -10.69
CA GLY A 140 13.70 25.72 -11.66
C GLY A 140 12.42 26.45 -12.11
N SER A 141 11.24 25.97 -11.71
CA SER A 141 9.94 26.52 -12.11
C SER A 141 9.22 27.21 -10.95
N GLN A 142 9.30 28.54 -10.85
CA GLN A 142 8.54 29.31 -9.86
C GLN A 142 7.18 29.81 -10.41
N PRO A 143 6.09 29.80 -9.62
CA PRO A 143 5.73 28.85 -8.57
C PRO A 143 5.01 27.65 -9.21
N SER A 144 5.69 26.51 -9.30
CA SER A 144 5.09 25.28 -9.81
C SER A 144 4.19 24.63 -8.76
N ALA A 145 2.91 24.43 -9.08
CA ALA A 145 2.01 23.55 -8.32
C ALA A 145 2.36 22.05 -8.47
N ALA A 146 3.40 21.70 -9.23
CA ALA A 146 3.90 20.34 -9.33
C ALA A 146 4.80 20.02 -8.14
N ALA A 147 4.54 18.87 -7.51
CA ALA A 147 5.29 18.42 -6.35
C ALA A 147 6.62 17.76 -6.74
N GLU A 148 7.62 17.95 -5.91
CA GLU A 148 8.85 17.14 -5.93
C GLU A 148 8.56 15.70 -5.53
N ILE A 149 9.37 14.79 -6.05
CA ILE A 149 9.35 13.39 -5.63
C ILE A 149 10.19 13.27 -4.36
N PRO A 150 9.65 12.73 -3.24
CA PRO A 150 10.39 12.60 -2.00
C PRO A 150 11.66 11.76 -2.12
N ASP A 151 12.68 12.09 -1.32
CA ASP A 151 13.97 11.38 -1.32
C ASP A 151 13.90 9.97 -0.71
N ALA A 152 12.96 9.76 0.22
CA ALA A 152 12.84 8.51 0.94
C ALA A 152 12.16 7.43 0.08
N VAL A 153 12.92 6.40 -0.28
CA VAL A 153 12.34 5.14 -0.77
C VAL A 153 11.56 4.49 0.37
N PRO A 154 10.30 4.08 0.17
CA PRO A 154 9.54 3.38 1.21
C PRO A 154 10.27 2.11 1.65
N ASP A 155 10.44 1.94 2.96
CA ASP A 155 10.98 0.71 3.55
C ASP A 155 10.23 -0.53 3.00
N PRO A 156 10.92 -1.48 2.34
CA PRO A 156 10.29 -2.69 1.83
C PRO A 156 9.57 -3.49 2.92
N GLN A 157 10.10 -3.53 4.14
CA GLN A 157 9.48 -4.25 5.25
C GLN A 157 8.17 -3.57 5.67
N TRP A 158 8.14 -2.24 5.75
CA TRP A 158 6.90 -1.49 5.95
C TRP A 158 5.84 -1.83 4.89
N ARG A 159 6.23 -1.91 3.60
CA ARG A 159 5.29 -2.23 2.52
C ARG A 159 4.72 -3.65 2.62
N LEU A 160 5.56 -4.62 2.96
CA LEU A 160 5.12 -5.98 3.23
C LEU A 160 4.15 -6.02 4.42
N PHE A 161 4.48 -5.33 5.51
CA PHE A 161 3.63 -5.25 6.69
C PHE A 161 2.28 -4.61 6.40
N GLU A 162 2.26 -3.44 5.76
CA GLU A 162 1.05 -2.70 5.40
C GLU A 162 0.11 -3.58 4.57
N ARG A 163 0.63 -4.20 3.51
CA ARG A 163 -0.18 -4.99 2.59
C ARG A 163 -0.66 -6.30 3.24
N GLY A 164 0.24 -7.01 3.93
CA GLY A 164 -0.09 -8.24 4.65
C GLY A 164 -1.11 -8.00 5.77
N PHE A 165 -1.00 -6.88 6.49
CA PHE A 165 -1.96 -6.49 7.51
C PHE A 165 -3.36 -6.33 6.91
N PHE A 166 -3.51 -5.55 5.84
CA PHE A 166 -4.83 -5.29 5.25
C PHE A 166 -5.43 -6.54 4.59
N GLU A 167 -4.60 -7.38 3.95
CA GLU A 167 -5.05 -8.64 3.35
C GLU A 167 -5.53 -9.61 4.43
N ALA A 168 -4.76 -9.80 5.50
CA ALA A 168 -5.13 -10.69 6.60
C ALA A 168 -6.34 -10.17 7.40
N ALA A 169 -6.36 -8.88 7.69
CA ALA A 169 -7.42 -8.25 8.49
C ALA A 169 -8.73 -8.10 7.70
N GLY A 170 -8.73 -8.26 6.37
CA GLY A 170 -9.90 -8.06 5.52
C GLY A 170 -11.13 -8.85 6.00
N GLY A 171 -10.95 -10.10 6.43
CA GLY A 171 -12.03 -10.94 6.95
C GLY A 171 -12.55 -10.53 8.35
N LEU A 172 -11.69 -9.97 9.20
CA LEU A 172 -12.05 -9.49 10.53
C LEU A 172 -12.71 -8.09 10.47
N LEU A 173 -12.30 -7.28 9.50
CA LEU A 173 -12.82 -5.93 9.23
C LEU A 173 -14.13 -5.94 8.40
N ALA A 174 -14.45 -7.07 7.76
CA ALA A 174 -15.63 -7.22 6.93
C ALA A 174 -16.88 -7.53 7.79
N ARG A 175 -17.78 -6.54 7.86
CA ARG A 175 -19.23 -6.63 8.14
C ARG A 175 -19.65 -7.39 9.40
N ARG A 176 -20.05 -6.63 10.43
CA ARG A 176 -21.10 -7.05 11.36
C ARG A 176 -22.45 -6.51 10.90
N PRO A 177 -23.47 -7.36 10.69
CA PRO A 177 -24.85 -6.90 10.55
C PRO A 177 -25.30 -6.28 11.89
N GLY A 178 -25.71 -5.01 11.90
CA GLY A 178 -26.39 -4.41 13.06
C GLY A 178 -25.56 -3.52 13.99
N HIS A 179 -24.32 -3.13 13.66
CA HIS A 179 -23.63 -2.05 14.39
C HIS A 179 -23.98 -0.66 13.83
N TYR A 180 -24.40 0.23 14.74
CA TYR A 180 -25.04 1.53 14.51
C TYR A 180 -24.12 2.64 13.95
N HIS A 181 -22.95 2.29 13.42
CA HIS A 181 -22.10 3.23 12.71
C HIS A 181 -22.23 2.98 11.20
N THR A 182 -22.91 3.90 10.53
CA THR A 182 -23.30 3.93 9.11
C THR A 182 -22.13 3.91 8.11
N SER A 183 -20.88 3.81 8.57
CA SER A 183 -19.72 3.61 7.69
C SER A 183 -19.51 2.11 7.45
N GLN A 184 -19.76 1.67 6.21
CA GLN A 184 -19.65 0.28 5.74
C GLN A 184 -18.24 -0.37 5.84
N LYS A 185 -17.27 0.26 6.51
CA LYS A 185 -15.92 -0.25 6.73
C LYS A 185 -15.44 0.19 8.11
N LEU A 186 -14.95 -0.75 8.92
CA LEU A 186 -14.03 -0.43 10.01
C LEU A 186 -12.77 0.16 9.37
N SER A 187 -12.65 1.49 9.34
CA SER A 187 -11.54 2.18 8.69
C SER A 187 -10.33 2.23 9.61
N VAL A 188 -9.58 1.13 9.69
CA VAL A 188 -8.22 1.20 10.21
C VAL A 188 -7.42 2.09 9.24
N ASN A 189 -7.05 3.29 9.68
CA ASN A 189 -6.24 4.19 8.89
C ASN A 189 -4.80 3.64 8.76
N THR A 190 -4.22 3.71 7.56
CA THR A 190 -2.80 3.43 7.28
C THR A 190 -1.86 4.07 8.31
N ARG A 191 -2.17 5.27 8.82
CA ARG A 191 -1.36 5.92 9.86
C ARG A 191 -1.31 5.12 11.18
N ALA A 192 -2.41 4.50 11.57
CA ALA A 192 -2.47 3.66 12.77
C ALA A 192 -1.68 2.36 12.57
N VAL A 193 -1.77 1.76 11.38
CA VAL A 193 -0.98 0.59 10.98
C VAL A 193 0.52 0.92 10.97
N ARG A 194 0.90 2.12 10.47
CA ARG A 194 2.28 2.60 10.52
C ARG A 194 2.79 2.75 11.95
N HIS A 195 2.02 3.38 12.81
CA HIS A 195 2.39 3.52 14.21
C HIS A 195 2.54 2.15 14.90
N LEU A 196 1.69 1.17 14.59
CA LEU A 196 1.88 -0.21 15.07
C LEU A 196 3.21 -0.80 14.59
N TYR A 197 3.52 -0.68 13.31
CA TYR A 197 4.78 -1.17 12.75
C TYR A 197 6.01 -0.52 13.42
N GLU A 198 6.01 0.80 13.58
CA GLU A 198 7.08 1.55 14.25
C GLU A 198 7.26 1.04 15.71
N ASN A 199 6.17 0.89 16.46
CA ASN A 199 6.22 0.34 17.80
C ASN A 199 6.73 -1.12 17.84
N MET A 200 6.46 -1.92 16.82
CA MET A 200 6.98 -3.29 16.73
C MET A 200 8.49 -3.31 16.55
N GLN A 201 9.03 -2.39 15.75
CA GLN A 201 10.47 -2.26 15.51
C GLN A 201 11.20 -1.74 16.76
N GLU A 202 10.58 -0.83 17.51
CA GLU A 202 11.15 -0.23 18.72
C GLU A 202 10.90 -1.07 19.99
N CYS A 203 10.12 -2.15 19.90
CA CYS A 203 9.72 -2.91 21.08
C CYS A 203 10.89 -3.72 21.68
N SER A 204 11.31 -3.34 22.88
CA SER A 204 12.26 -4.11 23.68
C SER A 204 11.60 -5.18 24.58
N LYS A 205 10.26 -5.17 24.68
CA LYS A 205 9.51 -6.10 25.51
C LYS A 205 9.22 -7.40 24.74
N PRO A 206 9.11 -8.55 25.43
CA PRO A 206 8.76 -9.83 24.78
C PRO A 206 7.37 -9.79 24.14
N HIS A 207 6.50 -8.90 24.59
CA HIS A 207 5.20 -8.66 23.98
C HIS A 207 4.68 -7.26 24.33
N PHE A 208 3.78 -6.74 23.50
CA PHE A 208 2.97 -5.56 23.82
C PHE A 208 1.58 -5.66 23.19
N SER A 209 0.66 -4.82 23.65
CA SER A 209 -0.72 -4.84 23.19
C SER A 209 -1.27 -3.42 23.09
N GLY A 210 -2.21 -3.19 22.20
CA GLY A 210 -2.88 -1.91 22.05
C GLY A 210 -4.20 -2.01 21.28
N GLY A 211 -4.84 -0.88 21.08
CA GLY A 211 -5.99 -0.73 20.20
C GLY A 211 -5.59 0.00 18.92
N LEU A 212 -6.06 -0.49 17.77
CA LEU A 212 -6.04 0.26 16.51
C LEU A 212 -7.30 1.11 16.36
N THR A 213 -8.43 0.59 16.83
CA THR A 213 -9.71 1.31 16.93
C THR A 213 -10.39 0.92 18.25
N GLN A 214 -11.62 1.41 18.50
CA GLN A 214 -12.44 0.95 19.63
C GLN A 214 -12.81 -0.54 19.53
N GLU A 215 -12.86 -1.07 18.30
CA GLU A 215 -13.33 -2.43 18.02
C GLU A 215 -12.18 -3.37 17.63
N LEU A 216 -11.05 -2.86 17.16
CA LEU A 216 -9.90 -3.67 16.76
C LEU A 216 -8.74 -3.50 17.73
N GLY A 217 -8.40 -4.57 18.43
CA GLY A 217 -7.23 -4.67 19.27
C GLY A 217 -6.14 -5.54 18.65
N TYR A 218 -4.93 -5.42 19.21
CA TYR A 218 -3.82 -6.28 18.83
C TYR A 218 -2.93 -6.67 20.02
N VAL A 219 -2.26 -7.81 19.88
CA VAL A 219 -1.14 -8.25 20.72
C VAL A 219 0.03 -8.63 19.81
N HIS A 220 1.16 -7.96 19.95
CA HIS A 220 2.41 -8.36 19.32
C HIS A 220 3.24 -9.19 20.29
N VAL A 221 3.80 -10.29 19.80
CA VAL A 221 4.74 -11.16 20.51
C VAL A 221 6.07 -11.09 19.77
N ALA A 222 7.07 -10.49 20.40
CA ALA A 222 8.45 -10.54 19.92
C ALA A 222 9.01 -11.94 20.23
N GLY A 223 9.86 -12.49 19.36
CA GLY A 223 10.34 -13.88 19.45
C GLY A 223 11.16 -14.19 20.72
N PRO A 224 11.79 -15.38 20.84
CA PRO A 224 11.63 -16.62 20.05
C PRO A 224 10.44 -17.50 20.52
N PRO A 225 9.95 -18.46 19.68
CA PRO A 225 10.54 -18.90 18.41
C PRO A 225 10.15 -18.07 17.19
N ARG A 226 9.13 -17.20 17.27
CA ARG A 226 8.64 -16.41 16.13
C ARG A 226 8.08 -15.06 16.56
N ARG A 227 8.11 -14.08 15.65
CA ARG A 227 7.34 -12.82 15.76
C ARG A 227 5.92 -13.04 15.27
N VAL A 228 4.94 -12.73 16.12
CA VAL A 228 3.52 -12.95 15.83
C VAL A 228 2.73 -11.69 16.17
N LEU A 229 1.81 -11.32 15.28
CA LEU A 229 0.80 -10.30 15.54
C LEU A 229 -0.57 -10.97 15.65
N VAL A 230 -1.22 -10.82 16.80
CA VAL A 230 -2.59 -11.26 17.00
C VAL A 230 -3.52 -10.07 16.84
N LEU A 231 -4.46 -10.14 15.91
CA LEU A 231 -5.55 -9.19 15.77
C LEU A 231 -6.81 -9.77 16.39
N TYR A 232 -7.61 -8.95 17.06
CA TYR A 232 -8.85 -9.42 17.68
C TYR A 232 -9.92 -8.34 17.72
N ASP A 233 -11.16 -8.81 17.66
CA ASP A 233 -12.33 -7.95 17.74
C ASP A 233 -12.74 -7.73 19.20
N ALA A 234 -12.49 -6.52 19.71
CA ALA A 234 -12.81 -6.08 21.05
C ALA A 234 -14.32 -5.78 21.25
N SER A 235 -15.06 -5.52 20.16
CA SER A 235 -16.48 -5.13 20.24
C SER A 235 -17.39 -6.27 20.68
N ALA A 236 -16.96 -7.53 20.51
CA ALA A 236 -17.70 -8.68 21.05
C ALA A 236 -17.71 -8.72 22.59
N PHE A 237 -16.77 -8.04 23.26
CA PHE A 237 -16.60 -8.13 24.72
C PHE A 237 -16.20 -6.77 25.33
N PRO A 238 -17.10 -5.76 25.35
CA PRO A 238 -16.79 -4.42 25.84
C PRO A 238 -16.40 -4.37 27.33
N GLN A 239 -16.79 -5.38 28.10
CA GLN A 239 -16.48 -5.53 29.55
C GLN A 239 -15.14 -6.25 29.79
N ALA A 240 -14.44 -6.68 28.74
CA ALA A 240 -13.17 -7.40 28.85
C ALA A 240 -11.97 -6.43 28.95
N SER A 241 -11.25 -6.50 30.07
CA SER A 241 -9.90 -5.94 30.14
C SER A 241 -8.95 -6.86 29.36
N PHE A 242 -8.74 -6.58 28.08
CA PHE A 242 -7.80 -7.34 27.24
C PHE A 242 -6.35 -7.27 27.73
N LYS A 243 -6.03 -6.29 28.58
CA LYS A 243 -4.75 -6.22 29.31
C LYS A 243 -4.55 -7.45 30.20
N ASP A 244 -5.61 -7.94 30.84
CA ASP A 244 -5.57 -9.09 31.74
C ASP A 244 -5.61 -10.43 30.98
N MET A 245 -6.04 -10.40 29.71
CA MET A 245 -6.11 -11.58 28.84
C MET A 245 -4.85 -11.77 27.99
N ARG A 246 -3.90 -10.84 28.06
CA ARG A 246 -2.69 -10.83 27.24
C ARG A 246 -1.95 -12.16 27.28
N ASN A 247 -1.71 -12.70 28.48
CA ASN A 247 -0.99 -13.97 28.64
C ASN A 247 -1.74 -15.15 27.99
N ALA A 248 -3.07 -15.14 28.07
CA ALA A 248 -3.90 -16.17 27.44
C ALA A 248 -3.93 -16.02 25.91
N ILE A 249 -3.93 -14.79 25.39
CA ILE A 249 -3.82 -14.51 23.95
C ILE A 249 -2.44 -14.97 23.42
N VAL A 250 -1.36 -14.66 24.15
CA VAL A 250 0.00 -15.12 23.81
C VAL A 250 0.05 -16.64 23.77
N ALA A 251 -0.48 -17.33 24.79
CA ALA A 251 -0.53 -18.79 24.82
C ALA A 251 -1.37 -19.39 23.68
N ALA A 252 -2.49 -18.75 23.33
CA ALA A 252 -3.31 -19.17 22.19
C ALA A 252 -2.56 -19.02 20.85
N ALA A 253 -1.86 -17.89 20.66
CA ALA A 253 -1.06 -17.64 19.46
C ALA A 253 0.08 -18.64 19.30
N GLN A 254 0.79 -18.95 20.40
CA GLN A 254 1.87 -19.93 20.42
C GLN A 254 1.39 -21.35 20.10
N ARG A 255 0.15 -21.72 20.47
CA ARG A 255 -0.44 -23.01 20.11
C ARG A 255 -0.90 -23.08 18.66
N ALA A 256 -1.44 -21.98 18.14
CA ALA A 256 -2.02 -21.93 16.79
C ALA A 256 -0.97 -21.87 15.68
N LEU A 257 0.22 -21.36 15.98
CA LEU A 257 1.38 -21.38 15.11
C LEU A 257 2.44 -22.33 15.72
N PRO A 258 2.19 -23.66 15.73
CA PRO A 258 3.20 -24.60 16.19
C PRO A 258 4.47 -24.39 15.36
N ARG A 259 5.64 -24.67 15.96
CA ARG A 259 6.91 -24.66 15.24
C ARG A 259 6.72 -25.50 13.98
N LEU A 260 6.63 -24.88 12.80
CA LEU A 260 6.84 -25.56 11.53
C LEU A 260 8.31 -25.98 11.60
N GLY A 261 8.55 -27.16 12.15
CA GLY A 261 9.88 -27.67 12.39
C GLY A 261 10.45 -28.24 11.11
N GLY A 262 11.72 -27.94 10.87
CA GLY A 262 12.60 -28.66 9.95
C GLY A 262 12.47 -28.23 8.50
#